data_AF-A0A497AR27-F1
#
_entry.id   AF-A0A497AR27-F1
#
_cell.length_a   1.000
_cell.length_b   1.000
_cell.length_c   1.000
_cell.angle_alpha   90.00
_cell.angle_beta   90.00
_cell.angle_gamma   90.00
#
_symmetry.space_group_name_H-M   'P 1'
#
loop_
_entity.id
_entity.type
_entity.pdbx_description
1 polymer ?
#
loop_
_entity_poly.entity_id
_entity_poly.type
_entity_poly.pdbx_seq_one_letter_code
_entity_poly.pdbx_strand_id
1 'polypeptide(L)' 'MGIINNAQAISDITTVMTAFLDQQIAAGLLVSYGGINIKVDEVDPRQVNVEFDAQVVVPLLFTHVSFAVTAS' A
#
# COMPACT_ATOMS: atom_id res chain seq x y z
N MET A 1 20.96 16.73 -5.66
CA MET A 1 20.07 15.55 -5.75
C MET A 1 19.72 15.14 -4.34
N GLY A 2 18.46 15.32 -3.95
CA GLY A 2 18.02 15.02 -2.58
C GLY A 2 18.12 13.52 -2.34
N ILE A 3 18.75 13.13 -1.24
CA ILE A 3 18.69 11.75 -0.75
C ILE A 3 17.22 11.51 -0.43
N ILE A 4 16.55 10.64 -1.19
CA ILE A 4 15.26 10.12 -0.76
C ILE A 4 15.55 9.40 0.55
N ASN A 5 15.05 9.94 1.66
CA ASN A 5 15.08 9.22 2.91
C ASN A 5 14.05 8.10 2.77
N ASN A 6 14.53 6.93 2.33
CA ASN A 6 13.70 5.75 2.05
C ASN A 6 12.78 5.39 3.22
N ALA A 7 13.22 5.63 4.47
CA ALA A 7 12.40 5.42 5.65
C ALA A 7 11.23 6.41 5.74
N GLN A 8 11.46 7.69 5.41
CA GLN A 8 10.40 8.70 5.37
C GLN A 8 9.40 8.40 4.24
N ALA A 9 9.90 8.05 3.05
CA ALA A 9 9.04 7.70 1.92
C ALA A 9 8.15 6.48 2.23
N ILE A 10 8.71 5.42 2.84
CA ILE A 10 7.93 4.27 3.31
C ILE A 10 6.88 4.71 4.33
N SER A 11 7.24 5.56 5.30
CA SER A 11 6.31 6.07 6.32
C SER A 11 5.15 6.89 5.71
N ASP A 12 5.44 7.76 4.76
CA ASP A 12 4.45 8.60 4.09
C ASP A 12 3.48 7.73 3.26
N ILE A 13 4.02 6.77 2.49
CA ILE A 13 3.22 5.83 1.70
C ILE A 13 2.36 4.96 2.63
N THR A 14 2.92 4.47 3.74
CA THR A 14 2.16 3.70 4.73
C THR A 14 0.97 4.49 5.25
N THR A 15 1.19 5.76 5.61
CA THR A 15 0.13 6.64 6.12
C THR A 15 -0.99 6.84 5.09
N VAL A 16 -0.63 7.12 3.83
CA VAL A 16 -1.60 7.32 2.75
C VAL A 16 -2.37 6.04 2.45
N MET A 17 -1.69 4.89 2.39
CA MET A 17 -2.30 3.59 2.12
C MET A 17 -3.29 3.17 3.20
N THR A 18 -2.91 3.32 4.48
CA THR A 18 -3.81 3.04 5.60
C THR A 18 -5.06 3.92 5.53
N ALA A 19 -4.91 5.23 5.31
CA ALA A 19 -6.04 6.15 5.20
C ALA A 19 -6.96 5.81 4.01
N PHE A 20 -6.38 5.43 2.87
CA PHE A 20 -7.15 5.00 1.70
C PHE A 20 -7.96 3.73 1.98
N LEU A 21 -7.34 2.71 2.60
CA LEU A 21 -7.99 1.44 2.92
C LEU A 21 -9.09 1.61 3.98
N ASP A 22 -8.84 2.42 5.00
CA ASP A 22 -9.86 2.80 6.01
C ASP A 22 -11.05 3.50 5.35
N GLN A 23 -10.80 4.37 4.36
CA GLN A 23 -11.86 5.00 3.58
C GLN A 23 -12.66 3.97 2.77
N GLN A 24 -12.02 2.96 2.18
CA GLN A 24 -12.72 1.89 1.46
C GLN A 24 -13.59 1.03 2.41
N ILE A 25 -13.15 0.81 3.65
CA ILE A 25 -13.96 0.16 4.68
C ILE A 25 -15.18 1.04 5.03
N ALA A 26 -14.95 2.33 5.29
CA ALA A 26 -16.03 3.27 5.59
C ALA A 26 -17.06 3.40 4.45
N ALA A 27 -16.62 3.24 3.20
CA ALA A 27 -17.47 3.22 2.02
C ALA A 27 -18.23 1.89 1.82
N GLY A 28 -17.97 0.86 2.62
CA GLY A 28 -18.58 -0.46 2.49
C GLY A 28 -18.07 -1.25 1.28
N LEU A 29 -16.90 -0.91 0.76
CA LEU A 29 -16.25 -1.63 -0.35
C LEU A 29 -15.35 -2.76 0.17
N LEU A 30 -14.70 -2.51 1.31
CA LEU A 30 -13.90 -3.50 2.05
C LEU A 30 -14.55 -3.84 3.39
N VAL A 31 -14.40 -5.08 3.82
CA VAL A 31 -14.71 -5.54 5.19
C VAL A 31 -13.51 -5.27 6.10
N SER A 32 -12.32 -5.66 5.64
CA SER A 32 -11.06 -5.55 6.39
C SER A 32 -9.87 -5.58 5.43
N TYR A 33 -8.70 -5.19 5.93
CA TYR A 33 -7.42 -5.39 5.27
C TYR A 33 -6.36 -5.82 6.30
N GLY A 34 -5.28 -6.43 5.83
CA GLY A 34 -4.18 -6.88 6.68
C GLY A 34 -2.88 -7.02 5.90
N GLY A 35 -1.78 -7.18 6.65
CA GLY A 35 -0.48 -7.52 6.05
C GLY A 35 0.10 -6.43 5.14
N ILE A 36 -0.15 -5.14 5.41
CA ILE A 36 0.47 -4.06 4.63
C ILE A 36 1.99 -4.16 4.74
N ASN A 37 2.62 -4.46 3.61
CA ASN A 37 4.05 -4.58 3.45
C ASN A 37 4.51 -3.57 2.39
N ILE A 38 5.37 -2.64 2.79
CA ILE A 38 5.86 -1.56 1.93
C ILE A 38 7.38 -1.58 1.99
N LYS A 39 8.01 -1.77 0.84
CA LYS A 39 9.47 -1.90 0.71
C LYS A 39 9.96 -1.12 -0.50
N VAL A 40 11.10 -0.43 -0.34
CA VAL A 40 11.82 0.10 -1.49
C VAL A 40 12.38 -1.06 -2.30
N ASP A 41 12.32 -0.97 -3.61
CA ASP A 41 12.87 -1.98 -4.50
C ASP A 41 14.40 -2.09 -4.34
N GLU A 42 14.91 -3.31 -4.34
CA GLU A 42 16.34 -3.57 -4.14
C GLU A 42 17.16 -3.15 -5.36
N VAL A 43 16.54 -3.05 -6.54
CA VAL A 43 17.19 -2.75 -7.82
C VAL A 43 16.99 -1.29 -8.21
N ASP A 44 15.79 -0.72 -8.04
CA ASP A 44 15.52 0.71 -8.28
C ASP A 44 15.12 1.45 -6.98
N PRO A 45 15.98 2.30 -6.40
CA PRO A 45 15.67 3.03 -5.16
C PRO A 45 14.53 4.05 -5.31
N ARG A 46 14.06 4.31 -6.53
CA ARG A 46 12.90 5.18 -6.81
C ARG A 46 11.60 4.40 -6.85
N GLN A 47 11.64 3.07 -6.86
CA GLN A 47 10.49 2.20 -6.87
C GLN A 47 10.16 1.74 -5.44
N VAL A 48 8.89 1.79 -5.10
CA VAL A 48 8.34 1.25 -3.85
C VAL A 48 7.28 0.22 -4.20
N ASN A 49 7.46 -0.98 -3.65
CA ASN A 49 6.53 -2.09 -3.81
C ASN A 49 5.59 -2.12 -2.60
N VAL A 50 4.29 -2.20 -2.87
CA VAL A 50 3.22 -2.23 -1.87
C VAL A 50 2.43 -3.51 -2.02
N GLU A 51 2.30 -4.26 -0.94
CA GLU A 51 1.57 -5.53 -0.88
C GLU A 51 0.62 -5.49 0.32
N PHE A 52 -0.62 -5.96 0.16
CA PHE A 52 -1.56 -6.13 1.26
C PHE A 52 -2.66 -7.14 0.89
N ASP A 53 -3.31 -7.69 1.92
CA ASP A 53 -4.50 -8.51 1.77
C ASP A 53 -5.74 -7.67 2.06
N ALA A 54 -6.75 -7.77 1.20
CA ALA A 54 -8.04 -7.11 1.38
C ALA A 54 -9.19 -8.10 1.32
N GLN A 55 -10.16 -7.92 2.21
CA GLN A 55 -11.43 -8.63 2.19
C GLN A 55 -12.50 -7.72 1.59
N VAL A 56 -13.00 -8.08 0.41
CA VAL A 56 -14.01 -7.29 -0.33
C VAL A 56 -15.42 -7.73 0.08
N VAL A 57 -16.37 -6.79 0.12
CA VAL A 57 -17.75 -7.05 0.61
C VAL A 57 -18.58 -7.87 -0.39
N VAL A 58 -18.44 -7.65 -1.71
CA VAL A 58 -19.28 -8.31 -2.72
C VAL A 58 -18.47 -8.69 -3.98
N PRO A 59 -18.24 -9.99 -4.24
CA PRO A 59 -18.46 -11.13 -3.34
C PRO A 59 -17.51 -11.08 -2.14
N LEU A 60 -17.89 -11.72 -1.02
CA LEU A 60 -16.99 -11.92 0.13
C LEU A 60 -15.77 -12.74 -0.30
N LEU A 61 -14.70 -12.04 -0.66
CA LEU A 61 -13.49 -12.60 -1.22
C LEU A 61 -12.27 -11.98 -0.57
N PHE A 62 -11.28 -12.83 -0.30
CA PHE A 62 -9.94 -12.39 0.05
C PHE A 62 -9.16 -12.19 -1.24
N THR A 63 -8.62 -10.98 -1.41
CA THR A 63 -7.83 -10.60 -2.58
C THR A 63 -6.47 -10.12 -2.10
N HIS A 64 -5.43 -10.76 -2.62
CA HIS A 64 -4.06 -10.27 -2.45
C HIS A 64 -3.80 -9.18 -3.49
N VAL A 65 -3.39 -8.00 -3.06
CA VAL A 65 -3.11 -6.84 -3.91
C VAL A 65 -1.62 -6.54 -3.84
N SER A 66 -0.98 -6.46 -5.00
CA SER A 66 0.42 -6.08 -5.12
C SER A 66 0.57 -5.10 -6.28
N PHE A 67 1.26 -3.99 -6.03
CA PHE A 67 1.59 -3.00 -7.05
C PHE A 67 2.89 -2.28 -6.70
N ALA A 68 3.47 -1.61 -7.70
CA ALA A 68 4.68 -0.82 -7.55
C ALA A 68 4.43 0.63 -7.96
N VAL A 69 5.07 1.56 -7.26
CA VAL A 69 5.04 3.00 -7.57
C VAL A 69 6.48 3.45 -7.78
N THR A 70 6.77 4.07 -8.92
CA THR A 70 8.11 4.55 -9.27
C THR A 70 8.10 6.07 -9.42
N ALA A 71 9.02 6.76 -8.74
CA ALA A 71 9.20 8.19 -8.90
C ALA A 71 9.82 8.52 -10.27
N SER A 72 9.21 9.46 -11.01
CA SER A 72 9.63 9.93 -12.33
C SER A 72 10.73 10.99 -12.27
#